data_AF-A0A9D6THY7-F1
#
_entry.id   AF-A0A9D6THY7-F1
#
_cell.length_a   1.000
_cell.length_b   1.000
_cell.length_c   1.000
_cell.angle_alpha   90.00
_cell.angle_beta   90.00
_cell.angle_gamma   90.00
#
_symmetry.space_group_name_H-M   'P 1'
#
loop_
_entity.id
_entity.type
_entity.pdbx_description
1 polymer ?
#
loop_
_entity_poly.entity_id
_entity_poly.type
_entity_poly.pdbx_seq_one_letter_code
_entity_poly.pdbx_strand_id
1 'polypeptide(L)'
;MRSRLWLAAFLPLFAVSVAAAEEVVFAVRQPKGPHWYENFGHAVTDVNRTAYGAGGRLCKLDLQTGQVTVLVGDPAGAVRDPQVHYDGRKILFSYRQGGSPYFRLYEINADGTDLRQLTGDPFDDLEPSYLPDGGIVFCSSRCNRFVPCWYVQVATLHRCDADGKNIRPLYNLSRPEKSLQLLAPLARSAGGHALCGDVFTSPDDPDYRALLAGVEETKAYLESITRFTMPNFRPEPEYVREMKRYGILPENHRDGGPIDVYDTDRRYSTTTVASSTIKVYL
;
A
#
# COMPACT_ATOMS: atom_id res chain seq x y z
N MET A 1 -40.85 32.07 -22.72
CA MET A 1 -40.56 31.78 -24.14
C MET A 1 -39.07 31.90 -24.34
N ARG A 2 -38.41 30.85 -24.85
CA ARG A 2 -36.95 30.77 -25.08
C ARG A 2 -36.52 31.56 -26.33
N SER A 3 -35.43 32.31 -26.22
CA SER A 3 -34.47 32.71 -27.28
C SER A 3 -33.50 33.73 -26.63
N ARG A 4 -32.19 33.78 -26.78
CA ARG A 4 -31.18 33.14 -27.65
C ARG A 4 -29.80 33.39 -26.99
N LEU A 5 -28.91 32.40 -27.11
CA LEU A 5 -27.46 32.47 -27.32
C LEU A 5 -26.66 33.70 -26.86
N TRP A 6 -25.64 33.44 -26.03
CA TRP A 6 -24.28 33.92 -26.26
C TRP A 6 -23.29 32.76 -26.12
N LEU A 7 -22.58 32.47 -27.21
CA LEU A 7 -21.37 31.65 -27.26
C LEU A 7 -20.21 32.49 -26.70
N ALA A 8 -19.39 31.90 -25.84
CA ALA A 8 -17.97 32.23 -25.74
C ALA A 8 -17.20 30.90 -25.68
N ALA A 9 -16.71 30.49 -26.83
CA ALA A 9 -15.77 29.39 -26.98
C ALA A 9 -14.40 29.86 -26.52
N PHE A 10 -13.71 29.12 -25.65
CA PHE A 10 -12.25 29.04 -25.65
C PHE A 10 -11.79 27.76 -24.95
N LEU A 11 -11.18 26.89 -25.77
CA LEU A 11 -10.26 25.78 -25.50
C LEU A 11 -10.72 24.50 -26.20
N PRO A 12 -9.86 23.84 -26.99
CA PRO A 12 -10.19 22.53 -27.51
C PRO A 12 -10.23 21.59 -26.30
N LEU A 13 -11.44 21.21 -25.89
CA LEU A 13 -11.61 19.88 -25.33
C LEU A 13 -11.01 18.95 -26.38
N PHE A 14 -9.89 18.30 -26.05
CA PHE A 14 -9.72 16.93 -26.51
C PHE A 14 -10.95 16.20 -26.01
N ALA A 15 -11.99 16.16 -26.85
CA ALA A 15 -12.96 15.11 -26.80
C ALA A 15 -12.16 13.84 -27.11
N VAL A 16 -11.54 13.28 -26.09
CA VAL A 16 -11.43 11.83 -26.01
C VAL A 16 -12.89 11.41 -26.06
N SER A 17 -13.35 11.09 -27.28
CA SER A 17 -14.45 10.16 -27.43
C SER A 17 -14.04 9.00 -26.55
N VAL A 18 -14.67 8.88 -25.38
CA VAL A 18 -14.70 7.61 -24.68
C VAL A 18 -15.46 6.74 -25.67
N ALA A 19 -14.72 6.10 -26.57
CA ALA A 19 -15.24 4.94 -27.26
C ALA A 19 -15.83 4.09 -26.14
N ALA A 20 -17.14 3.82 -26.22
CA ALA A 20 -17.79 3.02 -25.21
C ALA A 20 -16.97 1.73 -25.08
N ALA A 21 -16.41 1.48 -23.90
CA ALA A 21 -15.60 0.29 -23.69
C ALA A 21 -16.43 -0.92 -24.12
N GLU A 22 -15.86 -1.78 -24.97
CA GLU A 22 -16.55 -2.98 -25.45
C GLU A 22 -16.40 -4.14 -24.47
N GLU A 23 -15.34 -4.09 -23.64
CA GLU A 23 -14.99 -5.14 -22.68
C GLU A 23 -14.67 -4.57 -21.29
N VAL A 24 -14.96 -5.36 -20.25
CA VAL A 24 -14.59 -5.07 -18.87
C VAL A 24 -13.74 -6.20 -18.31
N VAL A 25 -12.57 -5.87 -17.76
CA VAL A 25 -11.74 -6.82 -17.01
C VAL A 25 -12.05 -6.70 -15.52
N PHE A 26 -12.29 -7.84 -14.85
CA PHE A 26 -12.61 -7.87 -13.43
C PHE A 26 -12.06 -9.12 -12.75
N ALA A 27 -11.82 -9.02 -11.44
CA ALA A 27 -11.40 -10.14 -10.62
C ALA A 27 -12.58 -10.68 -9.80
N VAL A 28 -12.80 -11.99 -9.85
CA VAL A 28 -13.74 -12.68 -8.96
C VAL A 28 -13.00 -13.12 -7.71
N ARG A 29 -13.49 -12.69 -6.54
CA ARG A 29 -12.91 -12.94 -5.23
C ARG A 29 -13.97 -13.52 -4.29
N GLN A 30 -13.56 -14.44 -3.42
CA GLN A 30 -14.38 -14.85 -2.29
C GLN A 30 -14.13 -13.90 -1.12
N PRO A 31 -15.16 -13.22 -0.57
CA PRO A 31 -14.99 -12.44 0.65
C PRO A 31 -14.58 -13.38 1.79
N LYS A 32 -13.64 -12.94 2.62
CA LYS A 32 -13.19 -13.70 3.80
C LYS A 32 -13.03 -12.76 4.98
N GLY A 33 -13.52 -13.20 6.13
CA GLY A 33 -13.35 -12.50 7.40
C GLY A 33 -14.37 -11.38 7.63
N PRO A 34 -14.72 -11.09 8.90
CA PRO A 34 -15.62 -10.00 9.24
C PRO A 34 -14.93 -8.63 9.29
N HIS A 35 -13.60 -8.57 9.14
CA HIS A 35 -12.82 -7.40 9.51
C HIS A 35 -12.16 -6.73 8.30
N TRP A 36 -12.38 -5.42 8.16
CA TRP A 36 -11.96 -4.60 7.01
C TRP A 36 -10.45 -4.56 6.75
N TYR A 37 -9.65 -4.96 7.73
CA TYR A 37 -8.19 -4.99 7.63
C TYR A 37 -7.63 -6.37 7.20
N GLU A 38 -8.46 -7.42 7.10
CA GLU A 38 -8.04 -8.74 6.60
C GLU A 38 -7.97 -8.75 5.07
N ASN A 39 -6.94 -8.11 4.52
CA ASN A 39 -6.82 -7.91 3.08
C ASN A 39 -5.74 -8.81 2.43
N PHE A 40 -4.58 -8.99 3.10
CA PHE A 40 -3.47 -9.84 2.66
C PHE A 40 -2.65 -10.33 3.87
N GLY A 41 -1.76 -11.30 3.67
CA GLY A 41 -0.94 -11.88 4.75
C GLY A 41 -1.78 -12.62 5.79
N HIS A 42 -1.69 -12.17 7.04
CA HIS A 42 -2.25 -12.86 8.21
C HIS A 42 -3.60 -12.32 8.65
N ALA A 43 -4.37 -13.17 9.33
CA ALA A 43 -5.63 -12.78 9.97
C ALA A 43 -5.35 -11.78 11.10
N VAL A 44 -6.35 -10.92 11.35
CA VAL A 44 -6.26 -9.83 12.33
C VAL A 44 -5.98 -10.35 13.74
N THR A 45 -6.54 -11.51 14.08
CA THR A 45 -6.51 -12.11 15.42
C THR A 45 -5.47 -13.22 15.60
N ASP A 46 -4.88 -13.74 14.53
CA ASP A 46 -3.96 -14.88 14.58
C ASP A 46 -2.95 -14.85 13.43
N VAL A 47 -1.68 -14.66 13.76
CA VAL A 47 -0.54 -14.68 12.82
C VAL A 47 -0.38 -16.03 12.10
N ASN A 48 -0.88 -17.13 12.66
CA ASN A 48 -0.78 -18.44 12.03
C ASN A 48 -1.90 -18.71 11.03
N ARG A 49 -2.91 -17.83 10.99
CA ARG A 49 -4.05 -17.93 10.07
C ARG A 49 -3.91 -16.91 8.96
N THR A 50 -4.30 -17.27 7.75
CA THR A 50 -4.16 -16.40 6.58
C THR A 50 -5.42 -15.58 6.32
N ALA A 51 -5.26 -14.32 5.94
CA ALA A 51 -6.36 -13.41 5.63
C ALA A 51 -6.96 -13.62 4.22
N TYR A 52 -6.30 -14.39 3.36
CA TYR A 52 -6.71 -14.53 1.95
C TYR A 52 -7.67 -15.71 1.69
N GLY A 53 -8.56 -15.51 0.71
CA GLY A 53 -9.49 -16.53 0.19
C GLY A 53 -8.90 -17.38 -0.94
N ALA A 54 -9.69 -18.34 -1.41
CA ALA A 54 -9.40 -19.20 -2.56
C ALA A 54 -10.43 -18.97 -3.68
N GLY A 55 -10.27 -19.61 -4.85
CA GLY A 55 -11.20 -19.49 -5.97
C GLY A 55 -11.06 -18.20 -6.78
N GLY A 56 -9.86 -17.63 -6.82
CA GLY A 56 -9.56 -16.42 -7.59
C GLY A 56 -9.70 -16.63 -9.09
N ARG A 57 -10.38 -15.71 -9.77
CA ARG A 57 -10.42 -15.66 -11.24
C ARG A 57 -10.17 -14.27 -11.76
N LEU A 58 -9.40 -14.17 -12.85
CA LEU A 58 -9.38 -13.01 -13.72
C LEU A 58 -10.35 -13.27 -14.88
N CYS A 59 -11.30 -12.37 -15.08
CA CYS A 59 -12.33 -12.51 -16.08
C CYS A 59 -12.39 -11.29 -17.00
N LYS A 60 -12.91 -11.50 -18.20
CA LYS A 60 -13.25 -10.47 -19.17
C LYS A 60 -14.72 -10.62 -19.57
N LEU A 61 -15.47 -9.53 -19.48
CA LEU A 61 -16.88 -9.45 -19.87
C LEU A 61 -16.98 -8.66 -21.17
N ASP A 62 -17.53 -9.27 -22.20
CA ASP A 62 -17.99 -8.56 -23.40
C ASP A 62 -19.33 -7.88 -23.08
N LEU A 63 -19.38 -6.55 -23.24
CA LEU A 63 -20.53 -5.74 -22.86
C LEU A 63 -21.67 -5.78 -23.88
N GLN A 64 -21.43 -6.25 -25.11
CA GLN A 64 -22.46 -6.36 -26.15
C GLN A 64 -23.23 -7.68 -26.02
N THR A 65 -22.51 -8.78 -25.77
CA THR A 65 -23.04 -10.14 -25.73
C THR A 65 -23.32 -10.63 -24.32
N GLY A 66 -22.70 -10.01 -23.30
CA GLY A 66 -22.71 -10.50 -21.93
C GLY A 66 -21.82 -11.73 -21.69
N GLN A 67 -21.01 -12.13 -22.68
CA GLN A 67 -20.14 -13.30 -22.56
C GLN A 67 -19.01 -13.03 -21.56
N VAL A 68 -18.82 -13.96 -20.62
CA VAL A 68 -17.69 -13.93 -19.67
C VAL A 68 -16.64 -14.95 -20.09
N THR A 69 -15.42 -14.48 -20.33
CA THR A 69 -14.24 -15.30 -20.58
C THR A 69 -13.35 -15.31 -19.34
N VAL A 70 -12.90 -16.49 -18.91
CA VAL A 70 -11.93 -16.62 -17.81
C VAL A 70 -10.53 -16.59 -18.40
N LEU A 71 -9.74 -15.56 -18.05
CA LEU A 71 -8.35 -15.40 -18.48
C LEU A 71 -7.39 -16.15 -17.56
N VAL A 72 -7.67 -16.14 -16.25
CA VAL A 72 -6.93 -16.89 -15.23
C VAL A 72 -7.95 -17.52 -14.29
N GLY A 73 -7.83 -18.82 -14.04
CA GLY A 73 -8.65 -19.53 -13.06
C GLY A 73 -7.78 -20.36 -12.13
N ASP A 74 -7.80 -20.04 -10.83
CA ASP A 74 -7.09 -20.79 -9.81
C ASP A 74 -8.02 -21.09 -8.61
N PRO A 75 -8.51 -22.34 -8.50
CA PRO A 75 -9.37 -22.75 -7.38
C PRO A 75 -8.72 -22.61 -6.00
N ALA A 76 -7.38 -22.67 -5.90
CA ALA A 76 -6.64 -22.58 -4.64
C ALA A 76 -6.00 -21.19 -4.42
N GLY A 77 -5.90 -20.40 -5.48
CA GLY A 77 -5.31 -19.08 -5.50
C GLY A 77 -6.31 -17.93 -5.32
N ALA A 78 -5.79 -16.71 -5.41
CA ALA A 78 -6.55 -15.47 -5.33
C ALA A 78 -6.03 -14.47 -6.36
N VAL A 79 -6.93 -13.85 -7.11
CA VAL A 79 -6.63 -12.80 -8.11
C VAL A 79 -7.27 -11.50 -7.65
N ARG A 80 -6.58 -10.38 -7.84
CA ARG A 80 -7.09 -9.05 -7.49
C ARG A 80 -6.47 -7.92 -8.29
N ASP A 81 -7.15 -6.78 -8.21
CA ASP A 81 -6.69 -5.46 -8.63
C ASP A 81 -6.22 -5.39 -10.10
N PRO A 82 -7.04 -5.87 -11.07
CA PRO A 82 -6.65 -5.82 -12.47
C PRO A 82 -6.58 -4.39 -12.98
N GLN A 83 -5.53 -4.11 -13.75
CA GLN A 83 -5.30 -2.87 -14.48
C GLN A 83 -5.06 -3.19 -15.94
N VAL A 84 -5.83 -2.55 -16.82
CA VAL A 84 -5.61 -2.65 -18.27
C VAL A 84 -4.56 -1.61 -18.66
N HIS A 85 -3.58 -2.02 -19.45
CA HIS A 85 -2.57 -1.11 -19.99
C HIS A 85 -3.20 -0.07 -20.92
N TYR A 86 -2.57 1.09 -21.10
CA TYR A 86 -3.14 2.21 -21.87
C TYR A 86 -3.45 1.87 -23.35
N ASP A 87 -2.78 0.86 -23.91
CA ASP A 87 -3.02 0.37 -25.28
C ASP A 87 -4.06 -0.76 -25.37
N GLY A 88 -4.63 -1.19 -24.22
CA GLY A 88 -5.62 -2.26 -24.15
C GLY A 88 -5.07 -3.67 -24.39
N ARG A 89 -3.75 -3.86 -24.60
CA ARG A 89 -3.18 -5.15 -25.02
C ARG A 89 -2.77 -6.05 -23.88
N LYS A 90 -2.56 -5.48 -22.70
CA LYS A 90 -2.05 -6.19 -21.52
C LYS A 90 -2.85 -5.87 -20.27
N ILE A 91 -2.82 -6.81 -19.33
CA ILE A 91 -3.49 -6.71 -18.04
C ILE A 91 -2.47 -7.02 -16.95
N LEU A 92 -2.29 -6.07 -16.03
CA LEU A 92 -1.45 -6.20 -14.83
C LEU A 92 -2.35 -6.44 -13.62
N PHE A 93 -1.96 -7.34 -12.73
CA PHE A 93 -2.81 -7.71 -11.60
C PHE A 93 -1.98 -8.35 -10.47
N SER A 94 -2.54 -8.37 -9.27
CA SER A 94 -1.95 -9.10 -8.14
C SER A 94 -2.53 -10.51 -8.09
N TYR A 95 -1.65 -11.51 -8.06
CA TYR A 95 -2.03 -12.91 -8.05
C TYR A 95 -1.23 -13.69 -7.01
N ARG A 96 -1.97 -14.34 -6.12
CA ARG A 96 -1.46 -15.33 -5.20
C ARG A 96 -1.85 -16.69 -5.73
N GLN A 97 -0.92 -17.35 -6.40
CA GLN A 97 -1.11 -18.72 -6.87
C GLN A 97 -1.42 -19.66 -5.69
N GLY A 98 -2.24 -20.68 -5.93
CA GLY A 98 -2.53 -21.74 -4.97
C GLY A 98 -1.26 -22.34 -4.38
N GLY A 99 -1.22 -22.49 -3.06
CA GLY A 99 -0.03 -22.93 -2.32
C GLY A 99 1.03 -21.84 -2.07
N SER A 100 0.95 -20.67 -2.71
CA SER A 100 1.79 -19.52 -2.37
C SER A 100 1.21 -18.74 -1.19
N PRO A 101 2.05 -18.31 -0.23
CA PRO A 101 1.61 -17.42 0.84
C PRO A 101 1.53 -15.95 0.42
N TYR A 102 2.22 -15.56 -0.66
CA TYR A 102 2.37 -14.16 -1.07
C TYR A 102 1.65 -13.86 -2.38
N PHE A 103 1.00 -12.71 -2.43
CA PHE A 103 0.62 -12.07 -3.69
C PHE A 103 1.86 -11.56 -4.43
N ARG A 104 1.89 -11.77 -5.74
CA ARG A 104 2.92 -11.25 -6.64
C ARG A 104 2.26 -10.50 -7.78
N LEU A 105 3.02 -9.65 -8.45
CA LEU A 105 2.54 -8.98 -9.65
C LEU A 105 2.67 -9.91 -10.86
N TYR A 106 1.62 -9.94 -11.68
CA TYR A 106 1.58 -10.69 -12.93
C TYR A 106 1.06 -9.81 -14.05
N GLU A 107 1.53 -10.10 -15.26
CA GLU A 107 1.06 -9.50 -16.50
C GLU A 107 0.56 -10.62 -17.42
N ILE A 108 -0.50 -10.36 -18.18
CA ILE A 108 -1.05 -11.27 -19.19
C ILE A 108 -1.50 -10.45 -20.40
N ASN A 109 -1.46 -11.03 -21.60
CA ASN A 109 -2.07 -10.42 -22.77
C ASN A 109 -3.61 -10.39 -22.61
N ALA A 110 -4.26 -9.40 -23.23
CA ALA A 110 -5.72 -9.23 -23.16
C ALA A 110 -6.52 -10.36 -23.82
N ASP A 111 -5.86 -11.21 -24.60
CA ASP A 111 -6.40 -12.46 -25.16
C ASP A 111 -6.21 -13.68 -24.24
N GLY A 112 -5.56 -13.51 -23.09
CA GLY A 112 -5.28 -14.57 -22.12
C GLY A 112 -3.97 -15.33 -22.35
N THR A 113 -3.15 -14.94 -23.32
CA THR A 113 -1.84 -15.56 -23.57
C THR A 113 -0.70 -14.90 -22.78
N ASP A 114 0.47 -15.54 -22.76
CA ASP A 114 1.72 -15.00 -22.17
C ASP A 114 1.61 -14.54 -20.71
N LEU A 115 0.97 -15.36 -19.86
CA LEU A 115 0.93 -15.11 -18.41
C LEU A 115 2.35 -15.12 -17.83
N ARG A 116 2.77 -13.99 -17.27
CA ARG A 116 4.12 -13.76 -16.75
C ARG A 116 4.09 -13.24 -15.31
N GLN A 117 4.86 -13.89 -14.42
CA GLN A 117 5.14 -13.37 -13.09
C GLN A 117 6.23 -12.29 -13.17
N LEU A 118 6.00 -11.13 -12.53
CA LEU A 118 6.93 -10.01 -12.52
C LEU A 118 7.74 -9.90 -11.23
N THR A 119 7.13 -10.16 -10.07
CA THR A 119 7.80 -10.08 -8.75
C THR A 119 7.87 -11.46 -8.08
N GLY A 120 8.82 -11.68 -7.15
CA GLY A 120 9.06 -13.03 -6.60
C GLY A 120 9.63 -13.13 -5.19
N ASP A 121 9.95 -12.02 -4.53
CA ASP A 121 10.48 -12.01 -3.17
C ASP A 121 9.41 -12.47 -2.15
N PRO A 122 9.79 -12.86 -0.91
CA PRO A 122 8.86 -13.33 0.12
C PRO A 122 8.08 -12.18 0.79
N PHE A 123 7.40 -11.35 -0.02
CA PHE A 123 6.57 -10.23 0.39
C PHE A 123 5.34 -10.15 -0.50
N ASP A 124 4.26 -9.58 0.03
CA ASP A 124 3.05 -9.32 -0.74
C ASP A 124 3.24 -8.06 -1.59
N ASP A 125 3.01 -8.21 -2.90
CA ASP A 125 2.96 -7.12 -3.88
C ASP A 125 1.55 -7.03 -4.47
N LEU A 126 0.93 -5.86 -4.32
CA LEU A 126 -0.51 -5.65 -4.44
C LEU A 126 -0.84 -4.32 -5.12
N GLU A 127 -2.07 -4.20 -5.60
CA GLU A 127 -2.63 -2.94 -6.12
C GLU A 127 -1.72 -2.23 -7.13
N PRO A 128 -1.24 -2.95 -8.17
CA PRO A 128 -0.32 -2.37 -9.12
C PRO A 128 -1.01 -1.35 -10.01
N SER A 129 -0.23 -0.46 -10.63
CA SER A 129 -0.66 0.42 -11.70
C SER A 129 0.49 0.67 -12.68
N TYR A 130 0.17 0.71 -13.96
CA TYR A 130 1.11 1.12 -14.99
C TYR A 130 1.44 2.60 -14.84
N LEU A 131 2.69 2.95 -15.13
CA LEU A 131 3.15 4.33 -15.22
C LEU A 131 3.33 4.72 -16.69
N PRO A 132 3.17 6.00 -17.06
CA PRO A 132 3.36 6.48 -18.43
C PRO A 132 4.77 6.22 -19.01
N ASP A 133 5.77 6.06 -18.14
CA ASP A 133 7.15 5.74 -18.52
C ASP A 133 7.38 4.23 -18.74
N GLY A 134 6.32 3.41 -18.67
CA GLY A 134 6.37 1.96 -18.78
C GLY A 134 6.74 1.24 -17.47
N GLY A 135 7.07 1.98 -16.40
CA GLY A 135 7.27 1.41 -15.07
C GLY A 135 5.98 0.95 -14.42
N ILE A 136 6.09 0.39 -13.22
CA ILE A 136 4.95 -0.07 -12.42
C ILE A 136 5.07 0.49 -11.00
N VAL A 137 3.99 1.07 -10.49
CA VAL A 137 3.84 1.44 -9.07
C VAL A 137 2.92 0.44 -8.38
N PHE A 138 3.19 0.10 -7.12
CA PHE A 138 2.42 -0.91 -6.37
C PHE A 138 2.62 -0.77 -4.85
N CYS A 139 1.74 -1.39 -4.08
CA CYS A 139 1.85 -1.52 -2.64
C CYS A 139 2.64 -2.78 -2.28
N SER A 140 3.64 -2.68 -1.38
CA SER A 140 4.43 -3.83 -0.93
C SER A 140 4.57 -3.93 0.59
N SER A 141 4.46 -5.15 1.12
CA SER A 141 4.66 -5.46 2.54
C SER A 141 6.15 -5.52 2.96
N ARG A 142 7.08 -5.27 2.04
CA ARG A 142 8.54 -5.20 2.25
C ARG A 142 8.99 -4.27 3.39
N CYS A 143 8.14 -3.33 3.83
CA CYS A 143 8.44 -2.47 4.96
C CYS A 143 8.46 -3.20 6.32
N ASN A 144 7.93 -4.43 6.38
CA ASN A 144 7.86 -5.28 7.57
C ASN A 144 7.28 -4.55 8.80
N ARG A 145 6.12 -3.92 8.60
CA ARG A 145 5.41 -3.17 9.64
C ARG A 145 4.01 -3.73 9.83
N PHE A 146 3.47 -3.49 11.02
CA PHE A 146 2.16 -3.94 11.44
C PHE A 146 1.35 -2.77 12.01
N VAL A 147 0.02 -2.88 11.93
CA VAL A 147 -0.87 -1.97 12.67
C VAL A 147 -0.82 -2.33 14.15
N PRO A 148 -0.61 -1.39 15.10
CA PRO A 148 -0.44 -1.75 16.52
C PRO A 148 -1.62 -2.48 17.17
N CYS A 149 -2.84 -2.28 16.67
CA CYS A 149 -4.05 -2.83 17.28
C CYS A 149 -4.27 -4.32 16.98
N TRP A 150 -3.59 -4.88 15.96
CA TRP A 150 -3.86 -6.22 15.41
C TRP A 150 -2.67 -6.79 14.65
N TYR A 151 -2.67 -8.07 14.29
CA TYR A 151 -1.56 -8.71 13.56
C TYR A 151 -1.53 -8.41 12.04
N VAL A 152 -2.08 -7.27 11.64
CA VAL A 152 -2.23 -6.90 10.22
C VAL A 152 -0.94 -6.27 9.72
N GLN A 153 -0.38 -6.83 8.64
CA GLN A 153 0.74 -6.23 7.93
C GLN A 153 0.31 -4.98 7.17
N VAL A 154 1.18 -3.98 7.12
CA VAL A 154 0.98 -2.79 6.29
C VAL A 154 1.87 -2.86 5.05
N ALA A 155 1.37 -2.26 3.98
CA ALA A 155 2.11 -2.08 2.74
C ALA A 155 2.46 -0.60 2.52
N THR A 156 3.52 -0.35 1.77
CA THR A 156 3.95 1.01 1.37
C THR A 156 4.19 1.05 -0.12
N LEU A 157 4.13 2.26 -0.70
CA LEU A 157 4.29 2.44 -2.15
C LEU A 157 5.72 2.17 -2.61
N HIS A 158 5.83 1.38 -3.67
CA HIS A 158 7.05 1.03 -4.37
C HIS A 158 6.87 1.22 -5.87
N ARG A 159 8.00 1.37 -6.58
CA ARG A 159 8.06 1.35 -8.04
C ARG A 159 9.06 0.30 -8.50
N CYS A 160 8.80 -0.34 -9.63
CA CYS A 160 9.73 -1.17 -10.37
C CYS A 160 9.72 -0.83 -11.86
N ASP A 161 10.64 -1.42 -12.60
CA ASP A 161 10.68 -1.32 -14.05
C ASP A 161 9.62 -2.26 -14.68
N ALA A 162 9.36 -2.15 -15.99
CA ALA A 162 8.31 -2.90 -16.70
C ALA A 162 8.41 -4.43 -16.59
N ASP A 163 9.61 -4.94 -16.29
CA ASP A 163 9.88 -6.38 -16.12
C ASP A 163 9.81 -6.84 -14.65
N GLY A 164 9.37 -5.97 -13.75
CA GLY A 164 9.28 -6.25 -12.32
C GLY A 164 10.58 -6.08 -11.54
N LYS A 165 11.70 -5.78 -12.20
CA LYS A 165 13.01 -5.60 -11.55
C LYS A 165 13.19 -4.21 -10.97
N ASN A 166 14.25 -4.07 -10.17
CA ASN A 166 14.65 -2.82 -9.57
C ASN A 166 13.54 -2.18 -8.72
N ILE A 167 12.98 -2.98 -7.82
CA ILE A 167 11.96 -2.57 -6.86
C ILE A 167 12.58 -1.58 -5.87
N ARG A 168 11.95 -0.40 -5.75
CA ARG A 168 12.42 0.71 -4.91
C ARG A 168 11.25 1.33 -4.15
N PRO A 169 11.40 1.65 -2.85
CA PRO A 169 10.36 2.38 -2.12
C PRO A 169 10.25 3.80 -2.65
N LEU A 170 9.03 4.32 -2.74
CA LEU A 170 8.82 5.69 -3.22
C LEU A 170 9.41 6.72 -2.24
N TYR A 171 9.18 6.50 -0.95
CA TYR A 171 9.75 7.28 0.16
C TYR A 171 10.43 6.37 1.18
N ASN A 172 11.61 6.78 1.64
CA ASN A 172 12.31 6.15 2.74
C ASN A 172 12.60 7.19 3.83
N LEU A 173 11.65 7.40 4.73
CA LEU A 173 11.77 8.45 5.77
C LEU A 173 12.79 8.09 6.87
N SER A 174 13.25 6.84 6.93
CA SER A 174 14.36 6.45 7.80
C SER A 174 15.71 6.87 7.23
N ARG A 175 15.83 6.89 5.89
CA ARG A 175 17.00 7.26 5.10
C ARG A 175 16.55 8.14 3.92
N PRO A 176 16.23 9.42 4.15
CA PRO A 176 15.62 10.32 3.16
C PRO A 176 16.29 10.27 1.80
N GLU A 177 17.63 10.24 1.78
CA GLU A 177 18.49 10.20 0.61
C GLU A 177 18.27 8.97 -0.29
N LYS A 178 17.65 7.92 0.25
CA LYS A 178 17.31 6.69 -0.47
C LYS A 178 15.87 6.69 -1.02
N SER A 179 15.14 7.78 -0.85
CA SER A 179 13.79 7.93 -1.40
C SER A 179 13.86 8.02 -2.92
N LEU A 180 13.02 7.27 -3.62
CA LEU A 180 12.99 7.34 -5.08
C LEU A 180 12.67 8.74 -5.59
N GLN A 181 11.91 9.54 -4.84
CA GLN A 181 11.64 10.94 -5.23
C GLN A 181 12.86 11.85 -5.26
N LEU A 182 13.96 11.45 -4.61
CA LEU A 182 15.24 12.14 -4.72
C LEU A 182 16.14 11.45 -5.75
N LEU A 183 16.13 10.12 -5.80
CA LEU A 183 17.02 9.36 -6.69
C LEU A 183 16.57 9.38 -8.15
N ALA A 184 15.27 9.37 -8.43
CA ALA A 184 14.72 9.36 -9.79
C ALA A 184 15.14 10.58 -10.63
N PRO A 185 15.00 11.83 -10.14
CA PRO A 185 15.40 13.02 -10.91
C PRO A 185 16.90 13.32 -10.84
N LEU A 186 17.73 12.55 -10.13
CA LEU A 186 19.18 12.79 -10.02
C LEU A 186 19.95 11.98 -11.09
N ALA A 187 20.95 12.60 -11.70
CA ALA A 187 21.80 11.96 -12.70
C ALA A 187 22.54 10.74 -12.13
N ARG A 188 22.77 9.71 -12.97
CA ARG A 188 23.52 8.51 -12.56
C ARG A 188 24.95 8.83 -12.12
N SER A 189 25.60 9.79 -12.77
CA SER A 189 26.94 10.29 -12.40
C SER A 189 26.99 10.91 -11.01
N ALA A 190 25.85 11.39 -10.51
CA ALA A 190 25.68 11.95 -9.18
C ALA A 190 25.07 10.95 -8.17
N GLY A 191 24.97 9.67 -8.53
CA GLY A 191 24.43 8.61 -7.66
C GLY A 191 22.92 8.40 -7.74
N GLY A 192 22.22 9.10 -8.64
CA GLY A 192 20.80 8.92 -8.87
C GLY A 192 20.46 7.81 -9.88
N HIS A 193 19.23 7.84 -10.39
CA HIS A 193 18.68 6.84 -11.31
C HIS A 193 18.36 7.39 -12.70
N ALA A 194 18.34 8.71 -12.87
CA ALA A 194 18.00 9.39 -14.12
C ALA A 194 16.77 8.78 -14.81
N LEU A 195 15.65 8.73 -14.08
CA LEU A 195 14.37 8.18 -14.55
C LEU A 195 13.44 9.26 -15.10
N CYS A 196 13.74 10.52 -14.85
CA CYS A 196 12.99 11.66 -15.35
C CYS A 196 13.56 12.14 -16.70
N GLY A 197 12.78 12.94 -17.45
CA GLY A 197 13.21 13.52 -18.72
C GLY A 197 14.42 14.46 -18.54
N ASP A 198 14.24 15.52 -17.76
CA ASP A 198 15.33 16.37 -17.27
C ASP A 198 15.76 15.89 -15.87
N VAL A 199 17.06 15.92 -15.60
CA VAL A 199 17.66 15.43 -14.35
C VAL A 199 18.65 16.42 -13.76
N PHE A 200 18.71 16.48 -12.43
CA PHE A 200 19.72 17.23 -11.71
C PHE A 200 21.09 16.59 -11.91
N THR A 201 22.09 17.38 -12.29
CA THR A 201 23.46 16.87 -12.51
C THR A 201 24.28 16.77 -11.23
N SER A 202 23.82 17.41 -10.13
CA SER A 202 24.48 17.45 -8.84
C SER A 202 23.46 17.51 -7.70
N PRO A 203 23.72 16.87 -6.54
CA PRO A 203 22.92 17.06 -5.34
C PRO A 203 23.06 18.48 -4.73
N ASP A 204 23.98 19.29 -5.26
CA ASP A 204 24.13 20.70 -4.87
C ASP A 204 23.17 21.65 -5.58
N ASP A 205 22.41 21.16 -6.56
CA ASP A 205 21.40 21.94 -7.27
C ASP A 205 20.36 22.51 -6.28
N PRO A 206 19.99 23.80 -6.39
CA PRO A 206 19.09 24.44 -5.44
C PRO A 206 17.70 23.80 -5.40
N ASP A 207 17.17 23.34 -6.53
CA ASP A 207 15.86 22.71 -6.61
C ASP A 207 15.92 21.27 -6.06
N TYR A 208 17.02 20.55 -6.31
CA TYR A 208 17.26 19.26 -5.67
C TYR A 208 17.32 19.39 -4.14
N ARG A 209 18.03 20.40 -3.62
CA ARG A 209 18.12 20.67 -2.18
C ARG A 209 16.76 21.01 -1.58
N ALA A 210 15.90 21.72 -2.31
CA ALA A 210 14.53 21.99 -1.87
C ALA A 210 13.71 20.69 -1.74
N LEU A 211 13.85 19.74 -2.68
CA LEU A 211 13.21 18.43 -2.59
C LEU A 211 13.71 17.62 -1.40
N LEU A 212 15.04 17.57 -1.20
CA LEU A 212 15.65 16.87 -0.06
C LEU A 212 15.15 17.46 1.27
N ALA A 213 15.14 18.78 1.39
CA ALA A 213 14.67 19.47 2.59
C ALA A 213 13.22 19.10 2.97
N GLY A 214 12.32 18.95 2.00
CA GLY A 214 10.94 18.51 2.26
C GLY A 214 10.83 17.08 2.80
N VAL A 215 11.66 16.15 2.29
CA VAL A 215 11.72 14.77 2.82
C VAL A 215 12.34 14.75 4.22
N GLU A 216 13.37 15.55 4.45
CA GLU A 216 14.01 15.71 5.76
C GLU A 216 13.09 16.34 6.80
N GLU A 217 12.29 17.34 6.42
CA GLU A 217 11.26 17.94 7.28
C GLU A 217 10.24 16.88 7.71
N THR A 218 9.79 16.04 6.77
CA THR A 218 8.87 14.93 7.07
C THR A 218 9.50 13.94 8.06
N LYS A 219 10.79 13.61 7.87
CA LYS A 219 11.54 12.78 8.83
C LYS A 219 11.60 13.44 10.21
N ALA A 220 11.96 14.72 10.27
CA ALA A 220 12.08 15.46 11.52
C ALA A 220 10.74 15.52 12.28
N TYR A 221 9.63 15.75 11.57
CA TYR A 221 8.28 15.68 12.14
C TYR A 221 7.97 14.29 12.70
N LEU A 222 8.28 13.23 11.96
CA LEU A 222 8.07 11.87 12.41
C LEU A 222 8.91 11.48 13.63
N GLU A 223 10.09 12.08 13.78
CA GLU A 223 10.95 11.92 14.95
C GLU A 223 10.46 12.77 16.14
N SER A 224 9.85 13.94 15.88
CA SER A 224 9.35 14.84 16.92
C SER A 224 8.08 14.33 17.59
N ILE A 225 7.16 13.68 16.85
CA ILE A 225 5.93 13.17 17.44
C ILE A 225 6.16 12.01 18.41
N THR A 226 7.36 11.40 18.40
CA THR A 226 7.77 10.21 19.17
C THR A 226 6.80 9.03 19.02
N ARG A 227 7.31 7.85 18.69
CA ARG A 227 6.46 6.65 18.53
C ARG A 227 6.57 5.77 19.75
N PHE A 228 5.57 4.94 20.02
CA PHE A 228 5.52 4.01 21.16
C PHE A 228 6.83 3.23 21.42
N THR A 229 7.61 2.98 20.37
CA THR A 229 8.86 2.22 20.41
C THR A 229 10.13 3.09 20.59
N MET A 230 10.00 4.41 20.73
CA MET A 230 11.12 5.35 20.85
C MET A 230 11.41 5.66 22.32
N PRO A 231 12.70 5.81 22.73
CA PRO A 231 13.08 6.02 24.13
C PRO A 231 12.40 7.21 24.84
N ASN A 232 12.06 8.25 24.07
CA ASN A 232 11.45 9.47 24.58
C ASN A 232 9.93 9.50 24.46
N PHE A 233 9.30 8.41 24.03
CA PHE A 233 7.84 8.34 23.93
C PHE A 233 7.20 8.56 25.30
N ARG A 234 6.18 9.41 25.32
CA ARG A 234 5.34 9.65 26.48
C ARG A 234 3.90 9.44 26.04
N PRO A 235 3.18 8.46 26.62
CA PRO A 235 1.79 8.26 26.26
C PRO A 235 0.95 9.45 26.73
N GLU A 236 -0.16 9.67 26.05
CA GLU A 236 -1.10 10.76 26.35
C GLU A 236 -1.66 10.64 27.78
N PRO A 237 -2.08 11.76 28.41
CA PRO A 237 -2.63 11.76 29.77
C PRO A 237 -3.79 10.77 29.98
N GLU A 238 -4.59 10.50 28.96
CA GLU A 238 -5.68 9.52 29.00
C GLU A 238 -5.17 8.09 29.26
N TYR A 239 -4.07 7.70 28.63
CA TYR A 239 -3.45 6.40 28.88
C TYR A 239 -2.96 6.32 30.33
N VAL A 240 -2.27 7.36 30.82
CA VAL A 240 -1.76 7.41 32.20
C VAL A 240 -2.91 7.32 33.20
N ARG A 241 -4.01 8.02 32.96
CA ARG A 241 -5.23 7.98 33.78
C ARG A 241 -5.81 6.57 33.84
N GLU A 242 -5.97 5.88 32.71
CA GLU A 242 -6.52 4.53 32.73
C GLU A 242 -5.55 3.55 33.41
N MET A 243 -4.24 3.65 33.17
CA MET A 243 -3.28 2.77 33.82
C MET A 243 -3.22 2.96 35.35
N LYS A 244 -3.47 4.17 35.87
CA LYS A 244 -3.67 4.40 37.31
C LYS A 244 -4.96 3.75 37.81
N ARG A 245 -6.07 3.96 37.08
CA ARG A 245 -7.38 3.40 37.41
C ARG A 245 -7.37 1.88 37.54
N TYR A 246 -6.59 1.19 36.72
CA TYR A 246 -6.40 -0.27 36.77
C TYR A 246 -5.28 -0.72 37.73
N GLY A 247 -4.68 0.19 38.48
CA GLY A 247 -3.62 -0.10 39.46
C GLY A 247 -2.29 -0.53 38.84
N ILE A 248 -2.08 -0.29 37.54
CA ILE A 248 -0.85 -0.65 36.83
C ILE A 248 0.23 0.41 37.04
N LEU A 249 -0.16 1.68 37.08
CA LEU A 249 0.72 2.79 37.46
C LEU A 249 0.35 3.33 38.85
N PRO A 250 1.32 3.86 39.62
CA PRO A 250 1.05 4.54 40.88
C PRO A 250 0.14 5.76 40.69
N GLU A 251 -0.76 6.02 41.65
CA GLU A 251 -1.66 7.20 41.63
C GLU A 251 -0.89 8.53 41.47
N ASN A 252 0.30 8.61 42.06
CA ASN A 252 1.17 9.80 42.00
C ASN A 252 2.06 9.88 40.75
N HIS A 253 1.94 8.94 39.80
CA HIS A 253 2.66 9.03 38.53
C HIS A 253 2.25 10.29 37.76
N ARG A 254 3.18 11.04 37.18
CA ARG A 254 2.87 12.31 36.51
C ARG A 254 2.63 12.08 35.02
N ASP A 255 1.74 12.87 34.43
CA ASP A 255 1.61 12.93 32.97
C ASP A 255 2.94 13.38 32.35
N GLY A 256 3.31 12.79 31.21
CA GLY A 256 4.63 13.00 30.60
C GLY A 256 5.82 12.38 31.36
N GLY A 257 5.57 11.66 32.46
CA GLY A 257 6.57 10.88 33.17
C GLY A 257 7.11 9.71 32.33
N PRO A 258 8.35 9.25 32.58
CA PRO A 258 8.90 8.09 31.88
C PRO A 258 8.08 6.84 32.19
N ILE A 259 7.66 6.13 31.14
CA ILE A 259 6.89 4.89 31.23
C ILE A 259 7.52 3.87 30.28
N ASP A 260 7.81 2.66 30.77
CA ASP A 260 8.00 1.51 29.90
C ASP A 260 6.63 1.01 29.48
N VAL A 261 6.20 1.44 28.29
CA VAL A 261 4.82 1.20 27.85
C VAL A 261 4.60 -0.27 27.49
N TYR A 262 5.65 -1.00 27.08
CA TYR A 262 5.55 -2.43 26.83
C TYR A 262 5.34 -3.23 28.11
N ASP A 263 6.11 -2.93 29.15
CA ASP A 263 5.92 -3.58 30.44
C ASP A 263 4.58 -3.20 31.08
N THR A 264 4.20 -1.93 30.96
CA THR A 264 2.90 -1.42 31.46
C THR A 264 1.73 -2.13 30.78
N ASP A 265 1.72 -2.22 29.45
CA ASP A 265 0.67 -2.94 28.70
C ASP A 265 0.68 -4.44 28.99
N ARG A 266 1.85 -5.05 29.17
CA ARG A 266 1.97 -6.46 29.57
C ARG A 266 1.33 -6.70 30.92
N ARG A 267 1.65 -5.87 31.92
CA ARG A 267 1.06 -5.93 33.27
C ARG A 267 -0.45 -5.71 33.22
N TYR A 268 -0.91 -4.68 32.51
CA TYR A 268 -2.32 -4.42 32.28
C TYR A 268 -3.05 -5.64 31.71
N SER A 269 -2.50 -6.23 30.64
CA SER A 269 -3.07 -7.40 29.99
C SER A 269 -3.16 -8.59 30.95
N THR A 270 -2.13 -8.84 31.76
CA THR A 270 -2.16 -9.94 32.74
C THR A 270 -3.16 -9.71 33.88
N THR A 271 -3.27 -8.47 34.37
CA THR A 271 -4.16 -8.13 35.51
C THR A 271 -5.63 -8.15 35.09
N THR A 272 -5.96 -7.59 33.93
CA THR A 272 -7.35 -7.45 33.48
C THR A 272 -7.90 -8.72 32.82
N VAL A 273 -7.06 -9.52 32.13
CA VAL A 273 -7.50 -10.81 31.55
C VAL A 273 -7.73 -11.87 32.65
N ALA A 274 -6.98 -11.81 33.75
CA ALA A 274 -7.16 -12.72 34.88
C ALA A 274 -8.41 -12.42 35.74
N SER A 275 -9.01 -11.23 35.66
CA SER A 275 -10.11 -10.80 36.55
C SER A 275 -11.54 -10.98 36.00
N SER A 276 -11.71 -11.66 34.85
CA SER A 276 -12.99 -12.03 34.20
C SER A 276 -13.83 -10.90 33.56
N THR A 277 -14.51 -11.24 32.46
CA THR A 277 -15.74 -10.58 31.94
C THR A 277 -15.67 -9.07 31.68
N ILE A 278 -14.81 -8.63 30.77
CA ILE A 278 -14.96 -7.30 30.16
C ILE A 278 -15.23 -7.49 28.66
N LYS A 279 -16.50 -7.31 28.29
CA LYS A 279 -16.88 -6.95 26.92
C LYS A 279 -16.23 -5.60 26.64
N VAL A 280 -15.14 -5.62 25.90
CA VAL A 280 -14.69 -4.44 25.17
C VAL A 280 -15.77 -4.16 24.13
N TYR A 281 -16.60 -3.16 24.38
CA TYR A 281 -17.36 -2.53 23.29
C TYR A 281 -16.34 -1.70 22.50
N LEU A 282 -15.86 -2.28 21.39
CA LEU A 282 -15.29 -1.56 20.25
C LEU A 282 -16.10 -1.98 19.02
#